data_AF-A0A2V8K6E0-F1
#
_entry.id   AF-A0A2V8K6E0-F1
#
_cell.length_a   1.000
_cell.length_b   1.000
_cell.length_c   1.000
_cell.angle_alpha   90.00
_cell.angle_beta   90.00
_cell.angle_gamma   90.00
#
_symmetry.space_group_name_H-M   'P 1'
#
loop_
_entity.id
_entity.type
_entity.pdbx_description
1 polymer ?
#
loop_
_entity_poly.entity_id
_entity_poly.type
_entity_poly.pdbx_seq_one_letter_code
_entity_poly.pdbx_strand_id
1 'polypeptide(L)'
;MRRTLLVVLLLSASTVHSQSEGGQAGIIIGRPGNIAPIAYYAPSGSILDNYGNLIVFDFIYSYPLIMTGQTAPVRVPTIPRTRVIVVPPGGGTVVTKEYSATFQITGAGQWAVYAIGTVYALTSNNQLTSTRSLVAMDVGVGGAKLPADYSGFPSTALPTRGDAKLARSYDGSPDAIYSVQPVNPPIMTLGSASPVALPRIARIISYNGTFKSVDVNLPQ
;
A
#
# COMPACT_ATOMS: atom_id res chain seq x y z
N MET A 1 18.88 -11.78 49.14
CA MET A 1 19.26 -11.34 47.78
C MET A 1 18.00 -11.31 46.92
N ARG A 2 17.43 -10.12 46.68
CA ARG A 2 16.23 -9.93 45.83
C ARG A 2 16.69 -9.41 44.46
N ARG A 3 16.35 -10.12 43.37
CA ARG A 3 16.58 -9.68 42.00
C ARG A 3 15.34 -8.94 41.49
N THR A 4 15.51 -7.69 41.11
CA THR A 4 14.48 -6.84 40.50
C THR A 4 14.41 -7.15 39.01
N LEU A 5 13.24 -7.51 38.50
CA LEU A 5 12.97 -7.71 37.07
C LEU A 5 12.31 -6.43 36.54
N LEU A 6 12.96 -5.76 35.59
CA LEU A 6 12.41 -4.58 34.90
C LEU A 6 11.80 -5.04 33.58
N VAL A 7 10.48 -4.94 33.46
CA VAL A 7 9.74 -5.19 32.21
C VAL A 7 9.29 -3.83 31.66
N VAL A 8 9.76 -3.46 30.48
CA VAL A 8 9.33 -2.25 29.77
C VAL A 8 8.34 -2.66 28.69
N LEU A 9 7.07 -2.30 28.89
CA LEU A 9 5.98 -2.52 27.94
C LEU A 9 5.75 -1.22 27.15
N LEU A 10 6.06 -1.21 25.86
CA LEU A 10 5.75 -0.08 24.96
C LEU A 10 4.44 -0.38 24.21
N LEU A 11 3.35 0.25 24.65
CA LEU A 11 2.11 0.36 23.89
C LEU A 11 2.22 1.60 22.99
N SER A 12 2.24 1.42 21.67
CA SER A 12 2.02 2.52 20.72
C SER A 12 0.60 2.46 20.17
N ALA A 13 -0.29 3.27 20.75
CA ALA A 13 -1.53 3.68 20.10
C ALA A 13 -1.28 5.02 19.40
N SER A 14 -1.59 5.12 18.12
CA SER A 14 -1.64 6.41 17.43
C SER A 14 -2.83 6.41 16.47
N THR A 15 -3.98 6.85 16.99
CA THR A 15 -5.01 7.49 16.18
C THR A 15 -4.71 8.98 16.16
N VAL A 16 -4.32 9.52 15.00
CA VAL A 16 -4.22 10.98 14.82
C VAL A 16 -5.45 11.42 14.04
N HIS A 17 -6.30 12.18 14.73
CA HIS A 17 -7.27 13.07 14.12
C HIS A 17 -6.50 14.18 13.39
N SER A 18 -6.61 14.27 12.07
CA SER A 18 -6.21 15.49 11.36
C SER A 18 -7.33 16.51 11.46
N GLN A 19 -7.11 17.54 12.29
CA GLN A 19 -7.81 18.81 12.17
C GLN A 19 -7.43 19.44 10.82
N SER A 20 -8.43 19.74 9.98
CA SER A 20 -8.23 20.56 8.79
C SER A 20 -8.22 22.04 9.22
N GLU A 21 -7.04 22.65 9.30
CA GLU A 21 -6.93 24.10 9.27
C GLU A 21 -7.19 24.60 7.85
N GLY A 22 -8.20 25.46 7.71
CA GLY A 22 -8.59 26.04 6.44
C GLY A 22 -7.54 27.02 5.92
N GLY A 23 -7.20 26.87 4.64
CA GLY A 23 -6.56 27.89 3.84
C GLY A 23 -7.18 27.88 2.44
N GLN A 24 -8.21 28.70 2.22
CA GLN A 24 -8.64 29.04 0.86
C GLN A 24 -7.55 29.91 0.22
N ALA A 25 -6.68 29.31 -0.60
CA ALA A 25 -5.85 30.08 -1.52
C ALA A 25 -6.63 30.24 -2.83
N GLY A 26 -7.09 31.46 -3.11
CA GLY A 26 -7.71 31.82 -4.39
C GLY A 26 -6.72 31.63 -5.54
N ILE A 27 -7.14 30.94 -6.59
CA ILE A 27 -6.34 30.72 -7.80
C ILE A 27 -6.56 31.91 -8.75
N ILE A 28 -5.51 32.68 -9.00
CA ILE A 28 -5.44 33.61 -10.14
C ILE A 28 -5.16 32.76 -11.39
N ILE A 29 -6.13 32.67 -12.31
CA ILE A 29 -6.00 31.93 -13.57
C ILE A 29 -5.22 32.80 -14.56
N GLY A 30 -3.89 32.61 -14.62
CA GLY A 30 -3.03 33.09 -15.70
C GLY A 30 -2.50 31.91 -16.51
N ARG A 31 -2.56 32.02 -17.85
CA ARG A 31 -1.94 31.22 -18.93
C ARG A 31 -1.24 29.89 -18.51
N PRO A 32 -1.61 28.72 -19.07
CA PRO A 32 -1.01 27.44 -18.70
C PRO A 32 0.44 27.36 -19.20
N GLY A 33 1.39 27.83 -18.40
CA GLY A 33 2.73 27.25 -18.37
C GLY A 33 2.64 25.88 -17.73
N ASN A 34 3.48 24.94 -18.14
CA ASN A 34 3.64 23.64 -17.45
C ASN A 34 3.97 23.91 -15.97
N ILE A 35 2.95 23.90 -15.11
CA ILE A 35 3.15 23.92 -13.67
C ILE A 35 3.67 22.53 -13.33
N ALA A 36 4.95 22.45 -12.95
CA ALA A 36 5.50 21.21 -12.41
C ALA A 36 4.59 20.70 -11.29
N PRO A 37 4.22 19.41 -11.26
CA PRO A 37 3.34 18.89 -10.22
C PRO A 37 3.89 19.25 -8.84
N ILE A 38 3.11 19.97 -8.03
CA ILE A 38 3.46 20.21 -6.62
C ILE A 38 3.29 18.87 -5.91
N ALA A 39 4.39 18.26 -5.48
CA ALA A 39 4.35 17.04 -4.69
C ALA A 39 3.76 17.37 -3.31
N TYR A 40 2.50 17.01 -3.10
CA TYR A 40 1.90 16.98 -1.77
C TYR A 40 2.28 15.67 -1.11
N TYR A 41 3.06 15.73 -0.03
CA TYR A 41 3.37 14.59 0.82
C TYR A 41 2.22 14.40 1.82
N ALA A 42 1.45 13.32 1.65
CA ALA A 42 0.46 12.88 2.64
C ALA A 42 1.13 11.93 3.66
N PRO A 43 0.42 11.47 4.73
CA PRO A 43 1.04 10.75 5.86
C PRO A 43 1.98 9.63 5.43
N SER A 44 3.23 9.70 5.89
CA SER A 44 4.28 8.74 5.58
C SER A 44 4.21 7.52 6.51
N GLY A 45 4.24 6.32 5.93
CA GLY A 45 4.48 5.09 6.68
C GLY A 45 5.98 4.80 6.75
N SER A 46 6.44 4.06 7.77
CA SER A 46 7.81 3.56 7.79
C SER A 46 7.91 2.19 8.45
N ILE A 47 8.97 1.45 8.08
CA ILE A 47 9.26 0.13 8.64
C ILE A 47 10.75 -0.19 8.53
N LEU A 48 11.25 -1.05 9.40
CA LEU A 48 12.58 -1.64 9.32
C LEU A 48 12.52 -2.99 8.61
N ASP A 49 13.45 -3.24 7.69
CA ASP A 49 13.63 -4.57 7.10
C ASP A 49 14.65 -5.43 7.89
N ASN A 50 14.89 -6.66 7.42
CA ASN A 50 15.84 -7.56 8.08
C ASN A 50 17.32 -7.21 7.87
N TYR A 51 17.62 -6.30 6.93
CA TYR A 51 18.98 -5.79 6.77
C TYR A 51 19.23 -4.57 7.68
N GLY A 52 18.21 -4.12 8.43
CA GLY A 52 18.29 -2.94 9.29
C GLY A 52 18.12 -1.62 8.54
N ASN A 53 17.67 -1.65 7.28
CA ASN A 53 17.34 -0.44 6.54
C ASN A 53 16.03 0.15 7.09
N LEU A 54 15.98 1.48 7.23
CA LEU A 54 14.71 2.19 7.38
C LEU A 54 14.11 2.42 6.00
N ILE A 55 12.90 1.94 5.80
CA ILE A 55 12.11 2.16 4.59
C ILE A 55 10.99 3.14 4.91
N VAL A 56 10.94 4.25 4.18
CA VAL A 56 9.90 5.27 4.27
C VAL A 56 9.03 5.23 3.03
N PHE A 57 7.71 5.30 3.23
CA PHE A 57 6.69 5.28 2.20
C PHE A 57 5.96 6.62 2.22
N ASP A 58 6.35 7.53 1.34
CA ASP A 58 5.71 8.83 1.18
C ASP A 58 4.62 8.75 0.13
N PHE A 59 3.41 9.15 0.51
CA PHE A 59 2.29 9.23 -0.42
C PHE A 59 2.37 10.51 -1.24
N ILE A 60 2.25 10.40 -2.57
CA ILE A 60 2.28 11.54 -3.50
C ILE A 60 1.11 11.45 -4.48
N TYR A 61 0.68 12.59 -5.02
CA TYR A 61 -0.35 12.65 -6.06
C TYR A 61 0.26 13.10 -7.39
N SER A 62 -0.23 12.51 -8.48
CA SER A 62 0.09 12.93 -9.85
C SER A 62 -1.16 13.42 -10.59
N TYR A 63 -1.00 14.45 -11.40
CA TYR A 63 -2.05 15.01 -12.25
C TYR A 63 -1.84 14.53 -13.68
N PRO A 64 -2.82 13.82 -14.29
CA PRO A 64 -2.78 13.56 -15.71
C PRO A 64 -2.78 14.89 -16.47
N LEU A 65 -1.91 15.02 -17.48
CA LEU A 65 -1.87 16.20 -18.34
C LEU A 65 -3.22 16.38 -19.04
N ILE A 66 -3.73 17.61 -19.05
CA ILE A 66 -4.94 17.97 -19.79
C ILE A 66 -4.67 17.75 -21.28
N MET A 67 -5.51 16.97 -21.96
CA MET A 67 -5.41 16.78 -23.40
C MET A 67 -5.60 18.13 -24.12
N THR A 68 -4.65 18.49 -24.97
CA THR A 68 -4.69 19.70 -25.80
C THR A 68 -5.97 19.70 -26.64
N GLY A 69 -6.79 20.76 -26.53
CA GLY A 69 -8.00 20.94 -27.36
C GLY A 69 -9.35 20.85 -26.64
N GLN A 70 -9.40 20.61 -25.32
CA GLN A 70 -10.65 20.72 -24.56
C GLN A 70 -10.94 22.17 -24.15
N THR A 71 -12.13 22.65 -24.50
CA THR A 71 -12.64 24.00 -24.21
C THR A 71 -13.34 24.13 -22.86
N ALA A 72 -13.56 23.02 -22.15
CA ALA A 72 -14.19 22.99 -20.83
C ALA A 72 -13.21 22.49 -19.75
N PRO A 73 -13.24 23.03 -18.53
CA PRO A 73 -12.43 22.53 -17.42
C PRO A 73 -12.89 21.12 -17.04
N VAL A 74 -12.17 20.10 -17.48
CA VAL A 74 -12.37 18.73 -17.03
C VAL A 74 -11.73 18.59 -15.65
N ARG A 75 -12.51 18.19 -14.64
CA ARG A 75 -11.95 17.70 -13.38
C ARG A 75 -11.20 16.42 -13.68
N VAL A 76 -9.88 16.52 -13.80
CA VAL A 76 -9.01 15.36 -13.97
C VAL A 76 -8.80 14.72 -12.60
N PRO A 77 -9.12 13.42 -12.41
CA PRO A 77 -8.86 12.76 -11.15
C PRO A 77 -7.35 12.62 -10.92
N THR A 78 -6.92 12.90 -9.70
CA THR A 78 -5.53 12.71 -9.26
C THR A 78 -5.23 11.22 -9.13
N ILE A 79 -4.11 10.77 -9.68
CA ILE A 79 -3.64 9.39 -9.52
C ILE A 79 -2.63 9.35 -8.39
N PRO A 80 -2.91 8.61 -7.30
CA PRO A 80 -1.98 8.49 -6.19
C PRO A 80 -0.82 7.54 -6.51
N ARG A 81 0.33 7.82 -5.91
CA ARG A 81 1.60 7.11 -6.06
C ARG A 81 2.32 7.04 -4.72
N THR A 82 3.39 6.26 -4.64
CA THR A 82 4.24 6.19 -3.45
C THR A 82 5.70 6.36 -3.84
N ARG A 83 6.37 7.25 -3.12
CA ARG A 83 7.82 7.34 -3.11
C ARG A 83 8.36 6.47 -1.98
N VAL A 84 9.18 5.50 -2.34
CA VAL A 84 9.89 4.62 -1.40
C VAL A 84 11.30 5.15 -1.24
N ILE A 85 11.69 5.39 0.01
CA ILE A 85 13.02 5.85 0.40
C ILE A 85 13.63 4.77 1.27
N VAL A 86 14.86 4.36 0.96
CA VAL A 86 15.63 3.40 1.74
C VAL A 86 16.83 4.12 2.33
N VAL A 87 16.87 4.16 3.65
CA VAL A 87 17.97 4.71 4.44
C VAL A 87 18.79 3.53 4.98
N PRO A 88 20.02 3.32 4.49
CA PRO A 88 20.86 2.22 4.96
C PRO A 88 21.24 2.37 6.44
N PRO A 89 21.44 1.27 7.17
CA PRO A 89 22.00 1.35 8.52
C PRO A 89 23.40 1.98 8.46
N GLY A 90 23.70 2.88 9.40
CA GLY A 90 25.02 3.52 9.49
C GLY A 90 25.23 4.75 8.58
N GLY A 91 24.18 5.27 7.94
CA GLY A 91 24.24 6.56 7.24
C GLY A 91 24.82 6.51 5.82
N GLY A 92 24.74 5.36 5.15
CA GLY A 92 25.10 5.22 3.74
C GLY A 92 24.20 6.02 2.80
N THR A 93 24.47 5.95 1.50
CA THR A 93 23.70 6.65 0.47
C THR A 93 22.23 6.25 0.49
N VAL A 94 21.35 7.23 0.66
CA VAL A 94 19.90 7.04 0.60
C VAL A 94 19.47 6.74 -0.85
N VAL A 95 18.63 5.71 -1.01
CA VAL A 95 18.04 5.35 -2.31
C VAL A 95 16.57 5.76 -2.33
N THR A 96 16.14 6.42 -3.40
CA THR A 96 14.77 6.90 -3.56
C THR A 96 14.20 6.44 -4.90
N LYS A 97 12.98 5.91 -4.89
CA LYS A 97 12.23 5.53 -6.10
C LYS A 97 10.75 5.84 -5.97
N GLU A 98 10.10 6.14 -7.09
CA GLU A 98 8.66 6.38 -7.14
C GLU A 98 7.94 5.29 -7.92
N TYR A 99 6.86 4.78 -7.35
CA TYR A 99 6.05 3.73 -7.94
C TYR A 99 4.66 4.24 -8.27
N SER A 100 4.14 3.82 -9.42
CA SER A 100 2.75 4.07 -9.86
C SER A 100 1.74 3.18 -9.11
N ALA A 101 1.87 3.13 -7.80
CA ALA A 101 1.01 2.38 -6.88
C ALA A 101 1.04 3.04 -5.51
N THR A 102 0.04 2.77 -4.70
CA THR A 102 0.04 3.12 -3.27
C THR A 102 0.36 1.89 -2.44
N PHE A 103 1.12 2.04 -1.36
CA PHE A 103 1.48 0.94 -0.48
C PHE A 103 0.86 1.09 0.91
N GLN A 104 0.12 0.08 1.34
CA GLN A 104 -0.32 -0.09 2.72
C GLN A 104 0.55 -1.17 3.38
N ILE A 105 1.37 -0.79 4.36
CA ILE A 105 2.33 -1.71 4.99
C ILE A 105 1.58 -2.76 5.82
N THR A 106 1.91 -4.03 5.59
CA THR A 106 1.42 -5.18 6.37
C THR A 106 2.39 -5.51 7.51
N GLY A 107 3.70 -5.48 7.25
CA GLY A 107 4.74 -5.77 8.23
C GLY A 107 6.04 -6.27 7.60
N ALA A 108 7.07 -6.49 8.41
CA ALA A 108 8.36 -7.05 8.00
C ALA A 108 8.46 -8.50 8.45
N GLY A 109 8.54 -9.43 7.49
CA GLY A 109 8.75 -10.85 7.78
C GLY A 109 10.22 -11.19 7.85
N GLN A 110 10.57 -12.47 7.73
CA GLN A 110 11.96 -12.94 7.59
C GLN A 110 12.49 -12.76 6.16
N TRP A 111 11.63 -12.81 5.16
CA TRP A 111 12.05 -12.85 3.76
C TRP A 111 11.91 -11.50 3.04
N ALA A 112 10.97 -10.67 3.47
CA ALA A 112 10.69 -9.38 2.85
C ALA A 112 9.88 -8.46 3.76
N VAL A 113 9.78 -7.19 3.37
CA VAL A 113 8.71 -6.31 3.82
C VAL A 113 7.48 -6.54 2.97
N TYR A 114 6.32 -6.73 3.61
CA TYR A 114 5.06 -6.97 2.93
C TYR A 114 4.18 -5.73 2.97
N ALA A 115 3.58 -5.42 1.82
CA ALA A 115 2.60 -4.36 1.71
C ALA A 115 1.49 -4.77 0.74
N ILE A 116 0.32 -4.15 0.89
CA ILE A 116 -0.72 -4.19 -0.12
C ILE A 116 -0.46 -3.04 -1.08
N GLY A 117 -0.07 -3.38 -2.31
CA GLY A 117 0.05 -2.44 -3.41
C GLY A 117 -1.30 -2.24 -4.09
N THR A 118 -1.72 -0.98 -4.27
CA THR A 118 -2.92 -0.63 -5.02
C THR A 118 -2.54 0.24 -6.21
N VAL A 119 -2.71 -0.31 -7.41
CA VAL A 119 -2.51 0.40 -8.68
C VAL A 119 -3.84 1.00 -9.11
N TYR A 120 -3.83 2.27 -9.48
CA TYR A 120 -5.00 2.98 -9.99
C TYR A 120 -4.86 3.22 -11.49
N ALA A 121 -5.93 2.97 -12.24
CA ALA A 121 -5.99 3.23 -13.67
C ALA A 121 -7.22 4.08 -14.01
N LEU A 122 -7.07 5.04 -14.93
CA LEU A 122 -8.22 5.71 -15.53
C LEU A 122 -8.76 4.87 -16.68
N THR A 123 -10.08 4.71 -16.71
CA THR A 123 -10.79 4.19 -17.88
C THR A 123 -11.06 5.30 -18.89
N SER A 124 -11.46 4.92 -20.10
CA SER A 124 -11.88 5.86 -21.17
C SER A 124 -13.01 6.81 -20.76
N ASN A 125 -13.75 6.48 -19.70
CA ASN A 125 -14.87 7.27 -19.19
C ASN A 125 -14.48 8.14 -17.98
N ASN A 126 -13.17 8.37 -17.77
CA ASN A 126 -12.62 9.08 -16.60
C ASN A 126 -12.98 8.44 -15.25
N GLN A 127 -13.30 7.14 -15.23
CA GLN A 127 -13.52 6.41 -13.97
C GLN A 127 -12.19 5.83 -13.48
N LEU A 128 -11.93 5.97 -12.17
CA LEU A 128 -10.76 5.40 -11.54
C LEU A 128 -11.06 3.95 -11.12
N THR A 129 -10.33 2.99 -11.68
CA THR A 129 -10.33 1.59 -11.24
C THR A 129 -9.11 1.33 -10.38
N SER A 130 -9.16 0.27 -9.56
CA SER A 130 -8.03 -0.13 -8.72
C SER A 130 -7.84 -1.63 -8.69
N THR A 131 -6.58 -2.05 -8.70
CA THR A 131 -6.16 -3.44 -8.56
C THR A 131 -5.27 -3.57 -7.34
N ARG A 132 -5.59 -4.52 -6.46
CA ARG A 132 -4.84 -4.78 -5.22
C ARG A 132 -4.02 -6.06 -5.33
N SER A 133 -2.76 -6.00 -4.94
CA SER A 133 -1.92 -7.19 -4.76
C SER A 133 -1.10 -7.09 -3.47
N LEU A 134 -0.84 -8.24 -2.86
CA LEU A 134 0.19 -8.36 -1.84
C LEU A 134 1.53 -8.35 -2.55
N VAL A 135 2.45 -7.47 -2.14
CA VAL A 135 3.81 -7.40 -2.66
C VAL A 135 4.80 -7.82 -1.59
N ALA A 136 5.88 -8.48 -2.00
CA ALA A 136 7.05 -8.73 -1.16
C ALA A 136 8.21 -7.84 -1.63
N MET A 137 8.71 -7.00 -0.74
CA MET A 137 9.80 -6.06 -0.98
C MET A 137 11.06 -6.55 -0.26
N ASP A 138 11.94 -7.22 -0.99
CA ASP A 138 13.35 -7.35 -0.62
C ASP A 138 14.10 -6.16 -1.22
N VAL A 139 14.37 -5.14 -0.41
CA VAL A 139 15.10 -3.95 -0.87
C VAL A 139 16.61 -4.19 -0.96
N GLY A 140 17.11 -5.32 -0.44
CA GLY A 140 18.53 -5.64 -0.35
C GLY A 140 19.32 -4.68 0.55
N VAL A 141 20.64 -4.88 0.61
CA VAL A 141 21.53 -3.98 1.36
C VAL A 141 21.48 -2.58 0.75
N GLY A 142 21.07 -1.60 1.54
CA GLY A 142 21.01 -0.19 1.13
C GLY A 142 20.11 0.10 -0.08
N GLY A 143 19.08 -0.70 -0.34
CA GLY A 143 18.13 -0.44 -1.42
C GLY A 143 18.55 -0.96 -2.80
N ALA A 144 19.65 -1.70 -2.90
CA ALA A 144 20.21 -2.18 -4.17
C ALA A 144 19.28 -3.08 -5.00
N LYS A 145 18.26 -3.70 -4.38
CA LYS A 145 17.32 -4.60 -5.07
C LYS A 145 15.97 -3.98 -5.39
N LEU A 146 15.76 -2.69 -5.09
CA LEU A 146 14.51 -2.04 -5.47
C LEU A 146 14.31 -2.12 -6.99
N PRO A 147 13.16 -2.61 -7.49
CA PRO A 147 12.89 -2.70 -8.92
C PRO A 147 12.72 -1.30 -9.55
N ALA A 148 12.86 -1.21 -10.88
CA ALA A 148 12.59 0.03 -11.61
C ALA A 148 11.10 0.42 -11.53
N ASP A 149 10.21 -0.56 -11.62
CA ASP A 149 8.76 -0.36 -11.68
C ASP A 149 8.01 -1.28 -10.71
N TYR A 150 6.73 -0.96 -10.45
CA TYR A 150 5.86 -1.73 -9.56
C TYR A 150 5.74 -3.20 -9.95
N SER A 151 5.71 -3.49 -11.25
CA SER A 151 5.61 -4.87 -11.78
C SER A 151 6.83 -5.74 -11.48
N GLY A 152 7.97 -5.14 -11.10
CA GLY A 152 9.17 -5.86 -10.73
C GLY A 152 9.12 -6.46 -9.32
N PHE A 153 8.15 -6.08 -8.48
CA PHE A 153 7.97 -6.71 -7.18
C PHE A 153 7.31 -8.09 -7.34
N PRO A 154 7.83 -9.13 -6.67
CA PRO A 154 7.06 -10.36 -6.45
C PRO A 154 5.71 -9.99 -5.86
N SER A 155 4.62 -10.51 -6.44
CA SER A 155 3.27 -10.19 -5.98
C SER A 155 2.27 -11.32 -6.17
N THR A 156 1.18 -11.26 -5.42
CA THR A 156 0.01 -12.13 -5.60
C THR A 156 -1.28 -11.34 -5.45
N ALA A 157 -2.30 -11.69 -6.22
CA ALA A 157 -3.57 -10.98 -6.19
C ALA A 157 -4.25 -11.12 -4.83
N LEU A 158 -4.71 -9.99 -4.29
CA LEU A 158 -5.56 -9.95 -3.12
C LEU A 158 -7.00 -9.64 -3.51
N PRO A 159 -8.00 -10.10 -2.74
CA PRO A 159 -9.36 -9.63 -2.90
C PRO A 159 -9.44 -8.10 -2.85
N THR A 160 -10.39 -7.53 -3.59
CA THR A 160 -10.57 -6.08 -3.75
C THR A 160 -10.83 -5.35 -2.43
N ARG A 161 -11.18 -6.07 -1.37
CA ARG A 161 -11.43 -5.54 -0.04
C ARG A 161 -10.84 -6.52 0.99
N GLY A 162 -10.39 -6.02 2.13
CA GLY A 162 -9.81 -6.83 3.21
C GLY A 162 -8.38 -6.43 3.55
N ASP A 163 -8.04 -6.62 4.82
CA ASP A 163 -6.69 -6.44 5.36
C ASP A 163 -5.87 -7.73 5.19
N ALA A 164 -4.55 -7.56 5.17
CA ALA A 164 -3.60 -8.64 5.34
C ALA A 164 -2.94 -8.51 6.72
N LYS A 165 -2.64 -9.64 7.38
CA LYS A 165 -1.91 -9.70 8.65
C LYS A 165 -0.73 -10.65 8.51
N LEU A 166 0.44 -10.22 8.94
CA LEU A 166 1.68 -10.99 8.86
C LEU A 166 1.89 -11.79 10.15
N ALA A 167 2.19 -13.08 10.00
CA ALA A 167 2.86 -13.91 10.97
C ALA A 167 4.28 -14.21 10.43
N ARG A 168 5.25 -13.49 10.98
CA ARG A 168 6.66 -13.62 10.62
C ARG A 168 7.21 -14.99 11.05
N SER A 169 8.04 -15.58 10.18
CA SER A 169 8.88 -16.72 10.54
C SER A 169 10.18 -16.29 11.24
N TYR A 170 10.73 -17.18 12.07
CA TYR A 170 12.01 -16.98 12.77
C TYR A 170 13.01 -18.12 12.58
N ASP A 171 12.62 -19.19 11.88
CA ASP A 171 13.38 -20.44 11.75
C ASP A 171 13.77 -20.76 10.30
N GLY A 172 13.62 -19.80 9.38
CA GLY A 172 13.85 -20.03 7.95
C GLY A 172 12.66 -20.70 7.25
N SER A 173 11.56 -20.95 7.94
CA SER A 173 10.31 -21.32 7.27
C SER A 173 9.72 -20.13 6.48
N PRO A 174 8.78 -20.38 5.55
CA PRO A 174 8.08 -19.30 4.87
C PRO A 174 7.34 -18.38 5.85
N ASP A 175 7.37 -17.09 5.59
CA ASP A 175 6.47 -16.13 6.26
C ASP A 175 5.02 -16.46 5.89
N ALA A 176 4.10 -16.28 6.84
CA ALA A 176 2.67 -16.49 6.61
C ALA A 176 1.92 -15.16 6.64
N ILE A 177 1.08 -14.91 5.64
CA ILE A 177 0.24 -13.72 5.51
C ILE A 177 -1.21 -14.18 5.39
N TYR A 178 -2.05 -13.69 6.28
CA TYR A 178 -3.46 -14.03 6.33
C TYR A 178 -4.28 -12.88 5.78
N SER A 179 -5.14 -13.17 4.80
CA SER A 179 -6.10 -12.21 4.26
C SER A 179 -7.49 -12.82 4.35
N VAL A 180 -8.45 -12.06 4.87
CA VAL A 180 -9.85 -12.49 4.89
C VAL A 180 -10.60 -11.73 3.83
N GLN A 181 -11.24 -12.45 2.90
CA GLN A 181 -12.16 -11.83 1.97
C GLN A 181 -13.39 -11.35 2.76
N PRO A 182 -13.72 -10.06 2.72
CA PRO A 182 -14.94 -9.58 3.32
C PRO A 182 -16.12 -10.16 2.57
N VAL A 183 -17.15 -10.52 3.32
CA VAL A 183 -18.42 -10.95 2.75
C VAL A 183 -19.00 -9.72 2.04
N ASN A 184 -19.22 -9.79 0.73
CA ASN A 184 -20.02 -8.75 0.08
C ASN A 184 -21.41 -8.81 0.72
N PRO A 185 -21.99 -7.69 1.17
CA PRO A 185 -23.39 -7.70 1.55
C PRO A 185 -24.18 -8.23 0.35
N PRO A 186 -25.20 -9.07 0.58
CA PRO A 186 -25.99 -9.59 -0.52
C PRO A 186 -26.55 -8.41 -1.32
N ILE A 187 -26.22 -8.35 -2.60
CA ILE A 187 -26.79 -7.36 -3.52
C ILE A 187 -28.24 -7.80 -3.74
N MET A 188 -29.19 -7.10 -3.12
CA MET A 188 -30.59 -7.20 -3.54
C MET A 188 -30.73 -6.40 -4.83
N THR A 189 -30.65 -7.06 -5.98
CA THR A 189 -31.19 -6.51 -7.21
C THR A 189 -32.72 -6.61 -7.13
N LEU A 190 -33.40 -5.49 -7.35
CA LEU A 190 -34.86 -5.41 -7.36
C LEU A 190 -35.39 -6.44 -8.39
N GLY A 191 -36.08 -7.49 -7.93
CA GLY A 191 -36.61 -8.57 -8.76
C GLY A 191 -35.82 -9.89 -8.76
N SER A 192 -34.75 -10.03 -7.97
CA SER A 192 -34.04 -11.31 -7.80
C SER A 192 -34.61 -12.16 -6.66
N ALA A 193 -34.78 -13.46 -6.91
CA ALA A 193 -35.19 -14.44 -5.90
C ALA A 193 -33.95 -14.85 -5.08
N SER A 194 -33.98 -14.51 -3.79
CA SER A 194 -33.01 -14.85 -2.75
C SER A 194 -31.59 -14.24 -2.88
N PRO A 195 -31.02 -13.76 -1.76
CA PRO A 195 -29.64 -13.30 -1.72
C PRO A 195 -28.66 -14.43 -2.05
N VAL A 196 -27.75 -14.21 -3.01
CA VAL A 196 -26.62 -15.13 -3.23
C VAL A 196 -25.58 -14.89 -2.14
N ALA A 197 -25.51 -15.80 -1.17
CA ALA A 197 -24.45 -15.79 -0.17
C ALA A 197 -23.12 -16.19 -0.83
N LEU A 198 -22.15 -15.28 -0.87
CA LEU A 198 -20.80 -15.62 -1.28
C LEU A 198 -20.05 -16.32 -0.13
N PRO A 199 -19.22 -17.35 -0.41
CA PRO A 199 -18.46 -18.02 0.62
C PRO A 199 -17.51 -17.03 1.30
N ARG A 200 -17.40 -17.12 2.63
CA ARG A 200 -16.42 -16.36 3.41
C ARG A 200 -15.10 -17.13 3.39
N ILE A 201 -14.07 -16.55 2.80
CA ILE A 201 -12.78 -17.22 2.58
C ILE A 201 -11.69 -16.52 3.38
N ALA A 202 -10.89 -17.31 4.11
CA ALA A 202 -9.58 -16.90 4.59
C ALA A 202 -8.52 -17.46 3.64
N ARG A 203 -7.67 -16.58 3.10
CA ARG A 203 -6.50 -16.96 2.31
C ARG A 203 -5.26 -16.95 3.19
N ILE A 204 -4.58 -18.09 3.24
CA ILE A 204 -3.27 -18.24 3.85
C ILE A 204 -2.24 -18.16 2.73
N ILE A 205 -1.39 -17.15 2.78
CA ILE A 205 -0.35 -16.89 1.79
C ILE A 205 0.99 -17.18 2.44
N SER A 206 1.81 -18.01 1.84
CA SER A 206 3.18 -18.26 2.30
C SER A 206 4.20 -17.65 1.35
N TYR A 207 5.33 -17.18 1.89
CA TYR A 207 6.42 -16.62 1.10
C TYR A 207 7.79 -16.96 1.67
N ASN A 208 8.66 -17.50 0.81
CA ASN A 208 10.08 -17.73 1.05
C ASN A 208 10.94 -17.37 -0.18
N GLY A 209 10.54 -16.31 -0.90
CA GLY A 209 11.06 -15.94 -2.22
C GLY A 209 10.04 -16.20 -3.35
N THR A 210 9.01 -16.99 -3.10
CA THR A 210 7.88 -17.19 -4.03
C THR A 210 6.57 -17.26 -3.26
N PHE A 211 5.51 -16.68 -3.81
CA PHE A 211 4.17 -16.76 -3.21
C PHE A 211 3.53 -18.12 -3.47
N LYS A 212 2.94 -18.68 -2.42
CA LYS A 212 1.95 -19.77 -2.51
C LYS A 212 0.74 -19.39 -1.68
N SER A 213 -0.43 -19.92 -2.02
CA SER A 213 -1.65 -19.59 -1.31
C SER A 213 -2.61 -20.77 -1.25
N VAL A 214 -3.32 -20.87 -0.13
CA VAL A 214 -4.40 -21.83 0.09
C VAL A 214 -5.60 -21.07 0.63
N ASP A 215 -6.77 -21.37 0.09
CA ASP A 215 -8.04 -20.81 0.54
C ASP A 215 -8.72 -21.77 1.53
N VAL A 216 -9.20 -21.22 2.64
CA VAL A 216 -9.90 -21.92 3.71
C VAL A 216 -11.30 -21.33 3.82
N ASN A 217 -12.31 -22.19 3.71
CA ASN A 217 -13.70 -21.78 3.93
C ASN A 217 -13.91 -21.51 5.42
N LEU A 218 -14.40 -20.30 5.72
CA LEU A 218 -14.82 -19.92 7.06
C LEU A 218 -16.30 -20.26 7.26
N PRO A 219 -16.71 -20.63 8.49
CA PRO A 219 -18.13 -20.78 8.81
C PRO A 219 -18.88 -19.45 8.59
N GLN A 220 -20.13 -19.58 8.15
CA GLN A 220 -21.07 -18.46 8.01
C GLN A 220 -21.73 -18.14 9.34
#